data_AF-A0A433T867-F1
#
_entry.id   AF-A0A433T867-F1
#
_cell.length_a   1.000
_cell.length_b   1.000
_cell.length_c   1.000
_cell.angle_alpha   90.00
_cell.angle_beta   90.00
_cell.angle_gamma   90.00
#
_symmetry.space_group_name_H-M   'P 1'
#
loop_
_entity.id
_entity.type
_entity.pdbx_description
1 polymer ?
#
loop_
_entity_poly.entity_id
_entity_poly.type
_entity_poly.pdbx_seq_one_letter_code
_entity_poly.pdbx_strand_id
1 'polypeptide(L)' 'EKFFFTTEYCPMSSSWVAFFGLMFFVLAFAPGAGPMPWTVNAELYPLWARSVANSLSTWTNWCCNYIVSNLFLTAAKVFS' A
#
# COMPACT_ATOMS: atom_id res chain seq x y z
N GLU A 1 -27.04 4.42 14.60
CA GLU A 1 -26.44 3.52 13.60
C GLU A 1 -25.52 2.57 14.34
N LYS A 2 -25.86 1.28 14.43
CA LYS A 2 -25.10 0.30 15.22
C LYS A 2 -24.13 -0.43 14.29
N PHE A 3 -22.83 -0.29 14.54
CA PHE A 3 -21.79 -1.09 13.88
C PHE A 3 -21.96 -2.56 14.31
N PHE A 4 -22.68 -3.35 13.50
CA PHE A 4 -22.72 -4.80 13.67
C PHE A 4 -21.49 -5.39 12.99
N PHE A 5 -20.52 -5.84 13.79
CA PHE A 5 -19.42 -6.66 13.30
C PHE A 5 -19.99 -8.02 12.89
N THR A 6 -20.18 -8.24 11.59
CA THR A 6 -20.63 -9.52 11.05
C THR A 6 -19.50 -10.53 11.16
N THR A 7 -19.52 -11.34 12.22
CA THR A 7 -18.54 -12.41 12.46
C THR A 7 -18.64 -13.58 11.48
N GLU A 8 -19.61 -13.56 10.56
CA GLU A 8 -19.90 -14.67 9.64
C GLU A 8 -19.14 -14.65 8.31
N TYR A 9 -18.48 -13.53 7.94
CA TYR A 9 -17.84 -13.41 6.62
C TYR A 9 -16.35 -13.76 6.59
N CYS A 10 -15.71 -14.06 7.73
CA CYS A 10 -14.29 -14.44 7.78
C CYS A 10 -14.07 -15.65 8.70
N PRO A 11 -13.75 -16.85 8.17
CA PRO A 11 -13.54 -18.07 8.97
C PRO A 11 -12.22 -18.09 9.75
N MET A 12 -11.53 -16.95 9.87
CA MET A 12 -10.33 -16.81 10.69
C MET A 12 -10.73 -16.44 12.13
N SER A 13 -10.45 -17.36 13.06
CA SER A 13 -10.55 -17.18 14.52
C SER A 13 -9.92 -15.87 15.05
N SER A 14 -9.07 -15.22 14.26
CA SER A 14 -8.32 -14.00 14.59
C SER A 14 -8.69 -12.77 13.75
N SER A 15 -9.97 -12.56 13.41
CA SER A 15 -10.42 -11.36 12.67
C SER A 15 -9.94 -10.03 13.29
N TRP A 16 -9.80 -9.97 14.63
CA TRP A 16 -9.22 -8.85 15.34
C TRP A 16 -7.74 -8.60 15.03
N VAL A 17 -6.95 -9.64 14.75
CA VAL A 17 -5.54 -9.53 14.40
C VAL A 17 -5.38 -8.88 13.02
N ALA A 18 -6.23 -9.23 12.05
CA ALA A 18 -6.22 -8.58 10.75
C ALA A 18 -6.59 -7.08 10.85
N PHE A 19 -7.57 -6.73 11.69
CA PHE A 19 -7.97 -5.35 11.93
C PHE A 19 -6.85 -4.51 12.56
N PHE A 20 -6.30 -4.96 13.69
CA PHE A 20 -5.21 -4.24 14.36
C PHE A 20 -3.92 -4.24 13.54
N GLY A 21 -3.64 -5.32 12.80
CA GLY A 21 -2.52 -5.41 11.86
C GLY A 21 -2.62 -4.38 10.74
N LEU A 22 -3.81 -4.21 10.14
CA LEU A 22 -4.04 -3.18 9.12
C LEU A 22 -3.91 -1.77 9.71
N MET A 23 -4.45 -1.52 10.91
CA MET A 23 -4.29 -0.22 11.58
C MET A 23 -2.82 0.12 11.82
N PHE A 24 -2.04 -0.82 12.37
CA PHE A 24 -0.62 -0.60 12.61
C PHE A 24 0.16 -0.37 11.32
N PHE A 25 -0.16 -1.15 10.27
CA PHE A 25 0.41 -0.96 8.94
C PHE A 25 0.17 0.45 8.41
N VAL A 26 -1.07 0.95 8.47
CA VAL A 26 -1.40 2.30 7.98
C VAL A 26 -0.71 3.39 8.82
N LEU A 27 -0.68 3.24 10.14
CA LEU A 27 -0.03 4.19 11.04
C LEU A 27 1.49 4.29 10.79
N ALA A 28 2.15 3.18 10.48
CA ALA A 28 3.57 3.17 10.13
C ALA A 28 3.82 3.68 8.69
N PHE A 29 2.90 3.40 7.76
CA PHE A 29 3.03 3.78 6.36
C PHE A 29 2.81 5.29 6.13
N ALA A 30 1.84 5.89 6.81
CA ALA A 30 1.39 7.26 6.58
C ALA A 30 2.47 8.34 6.76
N PRO A 31 3.27 8.38 7.85
CA PRO A 31 4.29 9.42 8.01
C PRO A 31 5.56 9.15 7.19
N GLY A 32 5.87 7.89 6.90
CA GLY A 32 7.13 7.49 6.26
C GLY A 32 6.97 7.18 4.78
N ALA A 33 6.57 5.94 4.48
CA ALA A 33 6.57 5.41 3.12
C ALA A 33 5.56 6.07 2.18
N GLY A 34 4.55 6.78 2.70
CA GLY A 34 3.59 7.54 1.91
C GLY A 34 4.21 8.77 1.22
N PRO A 35 4.64 9.80 1.98
CA PRO A 35 5.15 11.05 1.39
C PRO A 35 6.63 11.00 1.01
N MET A 36 7.46 10.22 1.74
CA MET A 36 8.92 10.28 1.61
C MET A 36 9.45 10.03 0.19
N PRO A 37 8.97 9.01 -0.55
CA PRO A 37 9.45 8.76 -1.91
C PRO A 37 9.23 9.95 -2.84
N TRP A 38 8.10 10.64 -2.71
CA TRP A 38 7.76 11.79 -3.55
C TRP A 38 8.60 13.02 -3.23
N THR A 39 8.82 13.29 -1.94
CA THR A 39 9.71 14.39 -1.50
C THR A 39 11.16 14.15 -1.90
N VAL A 40 11.68 12.94 -1.69
CA VAL A 40 13.06 12.61 -2.08
C VAL A 40 13.24 12.70 -3.59
N ASN A 41 12.28 12.21 -4.36
CA ASN A 41 12.31 12.27 -5.83
C ASN A 41 12.21 13.69 -6.39
N ALA A 42 11.69 14.66 -5.62
CA ALA A 42 11.68 16.07 -6.01
C ALA A 42 13.04 16.76 -5.77
N GLU A 43 13.77 16.35 -4.74
CA GLU A 43 14.99 17.02 -4.26
C GLU A 43 16.30 16.40 -4.78
N LEU A 44 16.29 15.11 -5.11
CA LEU A 44 17.51 14.35 -5.46
C LEU A 44 18.14 14.76 -6.80
N TYR A 45 17.33 15.22 -7.77
CA TYR A 45 17.78 15.39 -9.15
C TYR A 45 18.10 16.84 -9.52
N PRO A 46 19.16 17.06 -10.34
CA PRO A 46 19.45 18.37 -10.93
C PRO A 46 18.32 18.79 -11.89
N LEU A 47 18.14 20.10 -12.05
CA LEU A 47 16.99 20.70 -12.76
C LEU A 47 16.75 20.13 -14.17
N TRP A 48 17.80 19.85 -14.93
CA TRP A 48 17.70 19.35 -16.31
C TRP A 48 17.19 17.90 -16.40
N ALA A 49 17.41 17.08 -15.38
CA ALA A 49 17.04 15.66 -15.36
C ALA A 49 15.73 15.40 -14.58
N ARG A 50 15.27 16.39 -13.80
CA ARG A 50 14.18 16.23 -12.83
C ARG A 50 12.89 15.72 -13.45
N SER A 51 12.54 16.18 -14.65
CA SER A 51 11.28 15.76 -15.30
C SER A 51 11.31 14.29 -15.72
N VAL A 52 12.44 13.82 -16.27
CA VAL A 52 12.63 12.44 -16.72
C VAL A 52 12.71 11.48 -15.53
N ALA A 53 13.41 11.87 -14.47
CA ALA A 53 13.48 11.07 -13.25
C ALA A 53 12.11 10.97 -12.56
N ASN A 54 11.34 12.06 -12.49
CA ASN A 54 10.00 12.04 -11.92
C ASN A 54 9.02 11.18 -12.74
N SER A 55 9.08 11.23 -14.07
CA SER A 55 8.23 10.40 -14.92
C SER A 55 8.54 8.91 -14.79
N LEU A 56 9.84 8.55 -14.75
CA LEU A 56 10.25 7.16 -14.58
C LEU A 56 9.86 6.61 -13.20
N SER A 57 10.08 7.37 -12.15
CA SER A 57 9.68 7.01 -10.78
C SER A 57 8.16 6.79 -10.67
N THR A 58 7.38 7.70 -11.25
CA THR A 58 5.91 7.59 -11.28
C THR A 58 5.47 6.36 -12.07
N TRP A 59 6.08 6.10 -13.23
CA TRP A 59 5.80 4.91 -14.03
C TRP A 59 6.10 3.63 -13.25
N THR A 60 7.26 3.53 -12.60
CA THR A 60 7.61 2.38 -11.76
C THR A 60 6.62 2.19 -10.61
N ASN A 61 6.18 3.27 -9.95
CA ASN A 61 5.17 3.20 -8.90
C ASN A 61 3.85 2.58 -9.40
N TRP A 62 3.34 3.06 -10.53
CA TRP A 62 2.10 2.53 -11.10
C TRP A 62 2.24 1.11 -11.65
N CYS A 63 3.40 0.76 -12.21
CA CYS A 63 3.69 -0.62 -12.62
C CYS A 63 3.69 -1.57 -11.42
N CYS A 64 4.33 -1.20 -10.31
CA CYS A 64 4.30 -2.00 -9.09
C CYS A 64 2.88 -2.11 -8.53
N ASN A 65 2.11 -1.02 -8.54
CA ASN A 65 0.71 -1.04 -8.10
C ASN A 65 -0.14 -2.02 -8.93
N TYR A 66 0.04 -2.01 -10.25
CA TYR A 66 -0.62 -2.96 -11.14
C TYR A 66 -0.26 -4.41 -10.80
N ILE A 67 1.03 -4.70 -10.60
CA ILE A 67 1.50 -6.05 -10.25
C ILE A 67 0.91 -6.51 -8.91
N VAL A 68 0.98 -5.67 -7.87
CA VAL A 68 0.46 -6.00 -6.55
C VAL A 68 -1.05 -6.24 -6.59
N SER A 69 -1.81 -5.41 -7.32
CA SER A 69 -3.26 -5.56 -7.45
C SER A 69 -3.66 -6.90 -8.06
N ASN A 70 -2.91 -7.39 -9.05
CA ASN A 70 -3.15 -8.70 -9.68
C ASN A 70 -2.70 -9.86 -8.78
N LEU A 71 -1.55 -9.73 -8.12
CA LEU A 71 -1.00 -10.79 -7.27
C LEU A 71 -1.74 -10.94 -5.95
N PHE A 72 -2.30 -9.87 -5.39
CA PHE A 72 -2.94 -9.89 -4.07
C PHE A 72 -4.12 -10.86 -4.02
N LEU A 73 -5.02 -10.83 -5.00
CA LEU A 73 -6.17 -11.74 -5.07
C LEU A 73 -5.74 -13.21 -5.23
N THR A 74 -4.66 -13.44 -5.98
CA THR A 74 -4.10 -14.79 -6.19
C THR A 74 -3.46 -15.31 -4.92
N ALA A 75 -2.64 -14.50 -4.26
CA ALA A 75 -2.01 -14.84 -2.99
C ALA A 75 -3.06 -15.10 -1.90
N ALA A 76 -4.05 -14.22 -1.77
CA ALA A 76 -5.13 -14.38 -0.79
C ALA A 76 -5.93 -15.68 -0.99
N LYS A 77 -6.14 -16.10 -2.24
CA LYS A 77 -6.79 -17.38 -2.55
C LYS A 77 -5.92 -18.60 -2.21
N VAL A 78 -4.60 -18.49 -2.29
CA VAL A 78 -3.65 -19.58 -1.92
C VAL A 78 -3.52 -19.73 -0.40
N PHE A 79 -3.61 -18.62 0.33
CA PHE A 79 -3.47 -18.58 1.80
C PHE A 79 -4.79 -18.72 2.56
N SER A 80 -5.93 -18.65 1.87
CA SER A 80 -7.26 -18.93 2.45
C SER A 80 -7.63 -20.40 2.35
#